data_AF-A0A1G6XGQ8-F1
#
_entry.id   AF-A0A1G6XGQ8-F1
#
_cell.length_a   1.000
_cell.length_b   1.000
_cell.length_c   1.000
_cell.angle_alpha   90.00
_cell.angle_beta   90.00
_cell.angle_gamma   90.00
#
_symmetry.space_group_name_H-M   'P 1'
#
loop_
_entity.id
_entity.type
_entity.pdbx_description
1 polymer ?
#
loop_
_entity_poly.entity_id
_entity_poly.type
_entity_poly.pdbx_seq_one_letter_code
_entity_poly.pdbx_strand_id
1 'polypeptide(L)' 'MSQRRFRFHVAMISIALVIGSLSLWYSGFWMEGRNKVPNFTAIAMVFLIISQVLQLRAGLKEKGSR' A
#
# COMPACT_ATOMS: atom_id res chain seq x y z
N MET A 1 -19.69 -0.64 -3.10
CA MET A 1 -18.78 -1.65 -3.70
C MET A 1 -19.19 -3.12 -3.43
N SER A 2 -18.89 -4.05 -4.35
CA SER A 2 -19.19 -5.49 -4.19
C SER A 2 -18.21 -6.19 -3.24
N GLN A 3 -18.63 -7.32 -2.62
CA GLN A 3 -17.79 -8.11 -1.71
C GLN A 3 -16.47 -8.55 -2.36
N ARG A 4 -16.51 -8.97 -3.64
CA ARG A 4 -15.32 -9.38 -4.39
C ARG A 4 -14.30 -8.24 -4.52
N ARG A 5 -14.76 -7.05 -4.88
CA ARG A 5 -13.89 -5.87 -4.99
C ARG A 5 -13.31 -5.50 -3.62
N PHE A 6 -14.11 -5.53 -2.55
CA PHE A 6 -13.63 -5.21 -1.20
C PHE A 6 -12.48 -6.13 -0.77
N ARG A 7 -12.66 -7.44 -0.93
CA ARG A 7 -11.62 -8.44 -0.64
C ARG A 7 -10.34 -8.21 -1.45
N PHE A 8 -10.48 -7.80 -2.72
CA PHE A 8 -9.34 -7.48 -3.58
C PHE A 8 -8.51 -6.30 -3.03
N HIS A 9 -9.13 -5.18 -2.64
CA HIS A 9 -8.38 -4.05 -2.08
C HIS A 9 -7.71 -4.41 -0.74
N VAL A 10 -8.39 -5.17 0.12
CA VAL A 10 -7.81 -5.64 1.39
C VAL A 10 -6.61 -6.55 1.13
N ALA A 11 -6.69 -7.45 0.16
CA ALA A 11 -5.57 -8.30 -0.25
C ALA A 11 -4.40 -7.47 -0.78
N MET A 12 -4.66 -6.48 -1.63
CA MET A 12 -3.63 -5.57 -2.15
C MET A 12 -2.93 -4.78 -1.06
N ILE A 13 -3.67 -4.26 -0.07
CA ILE A 13 -3.09 -3.58 1.10
C ILE A 13 -2.21 -4.55 1.89
N SER A 14 -2.67 -5.78 2.11
CA SER A 14 -1.92 -6.80 2.85
C SER A 14 -0.60 -7.14 2.15
N ILE A 15 -0.63 -7.34 0.83
CA ILE A 15 0.57 -7.59 0.03
C ILE A 15 1.54 -6.40 0.08
N ALA A 16 1.02 -5.18 -0.07
CA ALA A 16 1.84 -3.97 -0.01
C ALA A 16 2.51 -3.78 1.36
N LEU A 17 1.82 -4.13 2.45
CA LEU A 17 2.40 -4.13 3.80
C LEU A 17 3.53 -5.17 3.91
N VAL A 18 3.31 -6.40 3.45
CA VAL A 18 4.34 -7.45 3.49
C VAL A 18 5.58 -7.05 2.69
N ILE A 19 5.42 -6.61 1.44
CA ILE A 19 6.54 -6.22 0.58
C ILE A 19 7.23 -4.96 1.12
N GLY A 20 6.46 -3.97 1.58
CA GLY A 20 7.00 -2.74 2.15
C GLY A 20 7.82 -3.00 3.41
N SER A 21 7.29 -3.79 4.35
CA SER A 21 7.99 -4.18 5.57
C SER A 21 9.23 -5.01 5.29
N LEU A 22 9.16 -5.99 4.37
CA LEU A 22 10.33 -6.77 3.95
C LEU A 22 11.40 -5.88 3.30
N SER A 23 10.99 -4.94 2.46
CA SER A 23 11.92 -4.00 1.81
C SER A 23 12.65 -3.14 2.84
N LEU A 24 11.93 -2.63 3.83
CA LEU A 24 12.51 -1.85 4.93
C LEU A 24 13.41 -2.70 5.83
N TRP A 25 13.03 -3.95 6.11
CA TRP A 25 13.83 -4.88 6.92
C TRP A 25 15.15 -5.23 6.24
N TYR A 26 15.11 -5.51 4.93
CA TYR A 26 16.29 -5.97 4.19
C TYR A 26 17.23 -4.82 3.79
N SER A 27 16.68 -3.69 3.36
CA SER A 27 17.47 -2.60 2.77
C SER A 27 17.49 -1.32 3.61
N GLY A 28 16.75 -1.27 4.72
CA GLY A 28 16.50 -0.04 5.45
C GLY A 28 15.62 0.94 4.68
N PHE A 29 15.34 2.09 5.30
CA PHE A 29 14.67 3.20 4.61
C PHE A 29 15.62 3.95 3.67
N TRP A 30 16.89 4.05 4.06
CA TRP A 30 17.99 4.55 3.25
C TRP A 30 18.86 3.36 2.87
N MET A 31 18.91 3.04 1.58
CA MET A 31 19.72 1.93 1.11
C MET A 31 21.21 2.25 1.34
N GLU A 32 21.92 1.33 1.98
CA GLU A 32 23.35 1.49 2.26
C GLU A 32 24.18 1.38 0.97
N GLY A 33 25.06 2.36 0.75
CA GLY A 33 25.90 2.48 -0.44
C GLY A 33 26.57 3.86 -0.53
N ARG A 34 27.46 4.07 -1.51
CA ARG A 34 28.17 5.37 -1.73
C ARG A 34 27.21 6.55 -1.91
N ASN A 35 26.06 6.29 -2.52
CA ASN A 35 24.96 7.23 -2.62
C ASN A 35 23.80 6.66 -1.79
N LYS A 36 23.58 7.17 -0.57
CA LYS A 36 22.39 6.84 0.22
C LYS A 36 21.15 7.26 -0.57
N VAL A 37 20.50 6.31 -1.22
CA VAL A 37 19.26 6.54 -1.96
C VAL A 37 18.06 6.07 -1.15
N PRO A 38 16.90 6.72 -1.30
CA PRO A 38 15.67 6.27 -0.65
C PRO A 38 15.27 4.87 -1.13
N ASN A 39 14.65 4.09 -0.25
CA ASN A 39 14.02 2.83 -0.62
C ASN A 39 12.74 3.10 -1.43
N PHE A 40 12.90 3.26 -2.75
CA PHE A 40 11.80 3.53 -3.68
C PHE A 40 10.72 2.45 -3.65
N THR A 41 11.08 1.19 -3.37
CA THR A 41 10.11 0.10 -3.19
C THR A 41 9.21 0.37 -1.99
N ALA A 42 9.78 0.71 -0.83
CA ALA A 42 8.99 1.05 0.36
C ALA A 42 8.08 2.25 0.10
N ILE A 43 8.59 3.28 -0.59
CA ILE A 43 7.82 4.46 -0.98
C ILE A 43 6.65 4.09 -1.90
N ALA A 44 6.89 3.28 -2.92
CA ALA A 44 5.86 2.82 -3.85
C ALA A 44 4.77 2.02 -3.12
N MET A 45 5.14 1.15 -2.18
CA MET A 45 4.18 0.40 -1.37
C MET A 45 3.30 1.31 -0.51
N VAL A 46 3.84 2.39 0.05
CA VAL A 46 3.05 3.40 0.78
C VAL A 46 2.02 4.07 -0.14
N PHE A 47 2.43 4.49 -1.34
CA PHE A 47 1.49 5.09 -2.31
C PHE A 47 0.40 4.10 -2.74
N LEU A 48 0.74 2.82 -2.92
CA LEU A 48 -0.24 1.78 -3.20
C LEU A 48 -1.26 1.64 -2.08
N ILE A 49 -0.82 1.59 -0.82
CA ILE A 49 -1.71 1.51 0.35
C ILE A 49 -2.65 2.72 0.38
N ILE A 50 -2.12 3.94 0.22
CA ILE A 50 -2.93 5.16 0.19
C ILE A 50 -3.99 5.09 -0.92
N SER A 51 -3.60 4.70 -2.13
CA SER A 51 -4.51 4.55 -3.27
C SER A 51 -5.65 3.57 -2.99
N GLN A 52 -5.33 2.39 -2.43
CA GLN A 52 -6.36 1.39 -2.08
C GLN A 52 -7.30 1.89 -0.97
N VAL A 53 -6.76 2.57 0.05
CA VAL A 53 -7.57 3.13 1.15
C VAL A 53 -8.51 4.22 0.64
N LEU A 54 -8.06 5.09 -0.26
CA LEU A 54 -8.91 6.13 -0.87
C LEU A 54 -10.06 5.52 -1.68
N GLN A 55 -9.78 4.51 -2.50
CA GLN A 55 -10.80 3.81 -3.29
C GLN A 55 -11.80 3.07 -2.39
N LEU A 56 -11.32 2.44 -1.31
CA LEU A 56 -12.18 1.80 -0.30
C LEU A 56 -13.09 2.82 0.37
N ARG A 57 -12.57 3.96 0.82
CA ARG A 57 -13.37 5.03 1.44
C ARG A 57 -14.42 5.59 0.48
N ALA A 58 -14.05 5.84 -0.77
CA ALA A 58 -15.00 6.31 -1.79
C ALA A 58 -16.12 5.28 -2.04
N GLY A 59 -15.76 4.01 -2.22
CA GLY A 59 -16.72 2.94 -2.48
C GLY A 59 -17.60 2.55 -1.28
N LEU A 60 -17.19 2.91 -0.06
CA LEU A 60 -17.99 2.80 1.17
C LEU A 60 -18.93 4.00 1.33
N LYS A 61 -18.44 5.22 1.08
CA LYS A 61 -19.27 6.45 1.10
C LYS A 61 -20.42 6.37 0.10
N GLU A 62 -20.16 5.89 -1.11
CA GLU A 62 -21.20 5.65 -2.12
C GLU A 62 -22.27 4.65 -1.66
N LYS A 63 -21.88 3.68 -0.80
CA LYS A 63 -22.80 2.66 -0.27
C LYS A 63 -23.64 3.14 0.92
N GLY A 64 -23.14 4.10 1.70
CA GLY A 64 -23.87 4.69 2.84
C GLY A 64 -24.73 5.90 2.48
N SER A 65 -24.62 6.41 1.26
CA SER A 65 -25.43 7.52 0.73
C SER A 65 -26.66 7.04 -0.05
N ARG A 66 -26.92 5.73 -0.07
CA ARG A 66 -28.13 5.09 -0.60
C ARG A 66 -28.89 4.45 0.54
#